data_AF-A0A969XFH3-F1
#
_entry.id   AF-A0A969XFH3-F1
#
_cell.length_a   1.000
_cell.length_b   1.000
_cell.length_c   1.000
_cell.angle_alpha   90.00
_cell.angle_beta   90.00
_cell.angle_gamma   90.00
#
_symmetry.space_group_name_H-M   'P 1'
#
loop_
_entity.id
_entity.type
_entity.pdbx_description
1 polymer ?
#
loop_
_entity_poly.entity_id
_entity_poly.type
_entity_poly.pdbx_seq_one_letter_code
_entity_poly.pdbx_strand_id
1 'polypeptide(L)'
;MLAPTAPAFPRALAPGLVLRQAQNAEDLEAVLAAHLAAFGDEDEITLRENLVCRPGSRPEDVFYVQDAATGQAVSSVSLIRETWRYEGVPLPIA
;
A
#
# COMPACT_ATOMS: atom_id res chain seq x y z
N MET A 1 22.37 1.93 18.77
CA MET A 1 21.41 1.05 18.07
C MET A 1 21.76 1.09 16.59
N LEU A 2 22.15 -0.04 16.00
CA LEU A 2 22.40 -0.12 14.56
C LEU A 2 21.04 -0.10 13.86
N ALA A 3 20.83 0.84 12.95
CA ALA A 3 19.63 0.86 12.12
C ALA A 3 19.60 -0.45 11.30
N PRO A 4 18.49 -1.20 11.32
CA PRO A 4 18.38 -2.39 10.50
C PRO A 4 18.63 -2.02 9.04
N THR A 5 19.66 -2.63 8.45
CA THR A 5 20.01 -2.42 7.05
C THR A 5 19.17 -3.39 6.24
N ALA A 6 18.19 -2.87 5.50
CA ALA A 6 17.42 -3.70 4.58
C ALA A 6 18.37 -4.30 3.52
N PRO A 7 18.30 -5.62 3.24
CA PRO A 7 19.07 -6.19 2.14
C PRO A 7 18.69 -5.51 0.84
N ALA A 8 19.67 -5.29 -0.05
CA ALA A 8 19.39 -4.74 -1.37
C ALA A 8 18.40 -5.67 -2.11
N PHE A 9 17.21 -5.15 -2.43
CA PHE A 9 16.19 -5.95 -3.11
C PHE A 9 16.70 -6.33 -4.52
N PRO A 10 16.63 -7.61 -4.90
CA PRO A 10 17.38 -8.15 -6.04
C PRO A 10 16.88 -7.71 -7.43
N ARG A 11 15.82 -6.90 -7.52
CA ARG A 11 15.27 -6.53 -8.82
C ARG A 11 14.73 -5.10 -8.83
N ALA A 12 15.32 -4.27 -9.69
CA ALA A 12 14.64 -3.09 -10.18
C ALA A 12 13.32 -3.52 -10.85
N LEU A 13 12.29 -2.69 -10.75
CA LEU A 13 11.06 -2.90 -11.51
C LEU A 13 11.38 -2.97 -13.01
N ALA A 14 10.49 -3.62 -13.80
CA ALA A 14 10.66 -3.64 -15.25
C ALA A 14 10.75 -2.19 -15.79
N PRO A 15 11.47 -1.95 -16.91
CA PRO A 15 11.56 -0.62 -17.50
C PRO A 15 10.17 0.00 -17.72
N GLY A 16 10.02 1.28 -17.36
CA GLY A 16 8.75 1.98 -17.42
C GLY A 16 7.88 1.83 -16.16
N LEU A 17 8.29 1.07 -15.16
CA LEU A 17 7.59 0.99 -13.88
C LEU A 17 8.33 1.75 -12.77
N VAL A 18 7.58 2.46 -11.94
CA VAL A 18 8.10 3.28 -10.84
C VAL A 18 7.42 2.88 -9.54
N LEU A 19 8.21 2.60 -8.50
CA LEU A 19 7.69 2.42 -7.15
C LEU A 19 7.41 3.79 -6.54
N ARG A 20 6.19 3.98 -6.03
CA ARG A 20 5.75 5.17 -5.33
C ARG A 20 5.22 4.82 -3.95
N GLN A 21 5.31 5.81 -3.06
CA GLN A 21 4.64 5.82 -1.77
C GLN A 21 3.53 6.87 -1.87
N ALA A 22 2.29 6.51 -1.52
CA ALA A 22 1.18 7.44 -1.55
C ALA A 22 1.40 8.58 -0.54
N GLN A 23 1.03 9.80 -0.93
CA GLN A 23 1.24 11.02 -0.14
C GLN A 23 -0.08 11.69 0.25
N ASN A 24 -1.16 11.38 -0.46
CA ASN A 24 -2.45 12.05 -0.29
C ASN A 24 -3.62 11.13 -0.69
N ALA A 25 -4.85 11.64 -0.55
CA ALA A 25 -6.05 10.89 -0.90
C ALA A 25 -6.17 10.57 -2.41
N GLU A 26 -5.64 11.44 -3.29
CA GLU A 26 -5.68 11.21 -4.74
C GLU A 26 -4.85 9.99 -5.13
N ASP A 27 -3.68 9.79 -4.51
CA ASP A 27 -2.89 8.57 -4.69
C ASP A 27 -3.68 7.32 -4.25
N LEU A 28 -4.45 7.41 -3.17
CA LEU A 28 -5.27 6.28 -2.68
C LEU A 28 -6.43 5.97 -3.63
N GLU A 29 -7.10 6.98 -4.19
CA GLU A 29 -8.12 6.76 -5.21
C GLU A 29 -7.54 6.12 -6.48
N ALA A 30 -6.31 6.49 -6.88
CA ALA A 30 -5.64 5.84 -8.01
C ALA A 30 -5.35 4.35 -7.74
N VAL A 31 -4.97 4.01 -6.50
CA VAL A 31 -4.77 2.61 -6.06
C VAL A 31 -6.08 1.83 -6.02
N LEU A 32 -7.16 2.45 -5.55
CA LEU A 32 -8.50 1.85 -5.57
C LEU A 32 -8.93 1.58 -7.02
N ALA A 33 -8.84 2.58 -7.90
CA ALA A 33 -9.19 2.44 -9.31
C ALA A 33 -8.40 1.32 -10.01
N ALA A 34 -7.11 1.17 -9.69
CA ALA A 34 -6.28 0.08 -10.20
C ALA A 34 -6.77 -1.30 -9.73
N HIS A 35 -7.18 -1.44 -8.46
CA HIS A 35 -7.79 -2.67 -7.97
C HIS A 35 -9.10 -2.99 -8.68
N LEU A 36 -9.99 -2.00 -8.82
CA LEU A 36 -11.29 -2.22 -9.49
C LEU A 36 -11.11 -2.63 -10.95
N ALA A 37 -10.14 -2.02 -11.65
CA ALA A 37 -9.82 -2.38 -13.02
C ALA A 37 -9.26 -3.81 -13.14
N ALA A 38 -8.54 -4.30 -12.12
CA ALA A 38 -7.93 -5.62 -12.13
C ALA A 38 -8.86 -6.75 -11.65
N PHE A 39 -9.74 -6.47 -10.69
CA PHE A 39 -10.53 -7.49 -9.98
C PHE A 39 -12.04 -7.31 -10.08
N GLY A 40 -12.53 -6.21 -10.66
CA GLY A 40 -13.95 -5.87 -10.69
C GLY A 40 -14.39 -4.99 -9.52
N ASP A 41 -15.66 -4.60 -9.50
CA ASP A 41 -16.25 -3.64 -8.56
C ASP A 41 -16.92 -4.27 -7.32
N GLU A 42 -16.99 -5.61 -7.27
CA GLU A 42 -17.68 -6.36 -6.21
C GLU A 42 -17.21 -5.99 -4.80
N ASP A 43 -15.92 -5.68 -4.63
CA ASP A 43 -15.29 -5.35 -3.35
C ASP A 43 -15.02 -3.86 -3.14
N GLU A 44 -15.55 -2.96 -3.98
CA GLU A 44 -15.21 -1.52 -3.92
C GLU A 44 -15.41 -0.93 -2.53
N ILE A 45 -16.56 -1.16 -1.91
CA ILE A 45 -16.89 -0.61 -0.59
C ILE A 45 -15.87 -1.08 0.45
N THR A 46 -15.59 -2.39 0.47
CA THR A 46 -14.64 -3.00 1.41
C THR A 46 -13.22 -2.48 1.21
N LEU A 47 -12.79 -2.35 -0.05
CA LEU A 47 -11.47 -1.83 -0.39
C LEU A 47 -11.33 -0.36 -0.01
N ARG A 48 -12.34 0.46 -0.31
CA ARG A 48 -12.37 1.88 0.06
C ARG A 48 -12.32 2.07 1.58
N GLU A 49 -13.09 1.28 2.33
CA GLU A 49 -13.06 1.32 3.80
C GLU A 49 -11.67 0.98 4.35
N ASN A 50 -11.02 -0.06 3.82
CA ASN A 50 -9.68 -0.47 4.28
C ASN A 50 -8.58 0.53 3.90
N LEU A 51 -8.65 1.08 2.70
CA LEU A 51 -7.60 1.95 2.15
C LEU A 51 -7.70 3.38 2.70
N VAL A 52 -8.93 3.89 2.86
CA VAL A 52 -9.18 5.32 3.18
C VAL A 52 -9.74 5.48 4.59
N CYS A 53 -10.77 4.73 4.97
CA CYS A 53 -11.56 5.01 6.18
C CYS A 53 -11.03 4.35 7.45
N ARG A 54 -10.13 3.36 7.35
CA ARG A 54 -9.63 2.58 8.49
C ARG A 54 -9.02 3.50 9.58
N PRO A 55 -9.38 3.35 10.87
CA PRO A 55 -8.79 4.15 11.94
C PRO A 55 -7.26 4.08 11.96
N GLY A 56 -6.62 5.25 11.95
CA GLY A 56 -5.16 5.34 11.91
C GLY A 56 -4.53 5.01 10.55
N SER A 57 -5.33 4.90 9.48
CA SER A 57 -4.83 4.85 8.11
C SER A 57 -4.00 6.08 7.79
N ARG A 58 -2.97 5.88 6.97
CA ARG A 58 -2.10 6.96 6.50
C ARG A 58 -1.73 6.68 5.05
N PRO A 59 -1.73 7.69 4.15
CA PRO A 59 -1.30 7.48 2.78
C PRO A 59 0.10 6.87 2.69
N GLU A 60 1.02 7.29 3.57
CA GLU A 60 2.39 6.79 3.55
C GLU A 60 2.55 5.29 3.88
N ASP A 61 1.49 4.62 4.38
CA ASP A 61 1.48 3.18 4.60
C ASP A 61 1.14 2.39 3.33
N VAL A 62 0.81 3.08 2.22
CA VAL A 62 0.48 2.47 0.93
C VAL A 62 1.61 2.72 -0.07
N PHE A 63 2.08 1.64 -0.68
CA PHE A 63 3.04 1.67 -1.77
C PHE A 63 2.39 1.14 -3.03
N TYR A 64 2.69 1.74 -4.17
CA TYR A 64 2.13 1.33 -5.44
C TYR A 64 3.15 1.41 -6.55
N VAL A 65 2.98 0.56 -7.57
CA VAL A 65 3.74 0.62 -8.80
C VAL A 65 2.94 1.41 -9.81
N GLN A 66 3.56 2.44 -10.37
CA GLN A 66 3.00 3.25 -11.44
C GLN A 66 3.64 2.88 -12.77
N ASP A 67 2.84 2.71 -13.81
CA ASP A 67 3.31 2.72 -15.19
C ASP A 67 3.64 4.17 -15.59
N ALA A 68 4.89 4.44 -15.94
CA ALA A 68 5.37 5.78 -16.28
C ALA A 68 4.84 6.31 -17.60
N ALA A 69 4.40 5.45 -18.52
CA ALA A 69 3.82 5.85 -19.79
C ALA A 69 2.37 6.32 -19.64
N THR A 70 1.59 5.65 -18.79
CA THR A 70 0.15 5.96 -18.60
C THR A 70 -0.14 6.79 -17.35
N GLY A 71 0.79 6.82 -16.39
CA GLY A 71 0.58 7.40 -15.06
C GLY A 71 -0.34 6.57 -14.16
N GLN A 72 -0.79 5.40 -14.60
CA GLN A 72 -1.72 4.58 -13.82
C GLN A 72 -0.99 3.71 -12.79
N ALA A 73 -1.63 3.53 -11.63
CA ALA A 73 -1.24 2.48 -10.71
C ALA A 73 -1.56 1.11 -11.34
N VAL A 74 -0.62 0.18 -11.27
CA VAL A 74 -0.74 -1.17 -11.86
C VAL A 74 -0.55 -2.30 -10.85
N SER A 75 -0.10 -1.95 -9.64
CA SER A 75 0.02 -2.86 -8.50
C SER A 75 0.14 -2.04 -7.22
N SER A 76 -0.22 -2.60 -6.07
CA SER A 76 -0.04 -1.94 -4.79
C SER A 76 0.10 -2.92 -3.64
N VAL A 77 0.62 -2.42 -2.52
CA VAL A 77 0.69 -3.10 -1.22
C VAL A 77 0.42 -2.06 -0.14
N SER A 78 -0.43 -2.43 0.82
CA SER A 78 -0.80 -1.58 1.95
C SER A 78 -0.31 -2.22 3.24
N LEU A 79 0.38 -1.44 4.06
CA LEU A 79 0.84 -1.87 5.38
C LEU A 79 -0.20 -1.47 6.42
N ILE A 80 -0.60 -2.44 7.24
CA ILE A 80 -1.58 -2.24 8.30
C ILE A 80 -0.83 -2.25 9.62
N ARG A 81 -0.64 -1.05 10.19
CA ARG A 81 -0.07 -0.90 11.54
C ARG A 81 -1.09 -1.35 12.58
N GLU A 82 -0.74 -2.36 13.35
CA GLU A 82 -1.57 -2.86 14.44
C GLU A 82 -0.73 -3.20 15.67
N THR A 83 -1.40 -3.30 16.82
CA THR A 83 -0.82 -3.88 18.02
C THR A 83 -1.69 -5.04 18.44
N TRP A 84 -1.17 -6.25 18.28
CA TRP A 84 -1.85 -7.47 18.67
C TRP A 84 -1.64 -7.73 20.16
N ARG A 85 -2.51 -8.54 20.76
CA ARG A 85 -2.35 -8.98 22.14
C ARG A 85 -2.36 -10.49 22.19
N TYR A 86 -1.30 -11.07 22.73
CA TYR A 86 -1.20 -12.51 22.97
C TYR A 86 -0.97 -12.74 24.46
N GLU A 87 -1.88 -13.45 25.13
CA GLU A 87 -1.86 -13.62 26.59
C GLU A 87 -1.73 -12.27 27.36
N GLY A 88 -2.38 -11.23 26.84
CA GLY A 88 -2.35 -9.87 27.39
C GLY A 88 -1.10 -9.05 27.03
N VAL A 89 -0.07 -9.66 26.44
CA VAL A 89 1.17 -8.98 26.04
C VAL A 89 0.97 -8.23 24.72
N PRO A 90 1.21 -6.91 24.64
CA PRO A 90 1.11 -6.15 23.40
C PRO A 90 2.30 -6.45 22.46
N LEU A 91 1.98 -6.76 21.21
CA LEU A 91 2.94 -7.06 20.14
C LEU A 91 2.72 -6.05 19.00
N PRO A 92 3.65 -5.09 18.80
CA PRO A 92 3.55 -4.20 17.64
C PRO A 92 3.82 -4.98 16.36
N ILE A 93 2.88 -4.95 15.43
CA ILE A 93 3.01 -5.53 14.09
C ILE A 93 3.21 -4.37 13.12
N ALA A 94 4.37 -4.35 12.47
CA ALA A 94 4.79 -3.34 11.51
C ALA A 94 5.27 -4.02 10.22
#